data_AF-A0A9E3ASK7-F1
#
_entry.id   AF-A0A9E3ASK7-F1
#
_cell.length_a   1.000
_cell.length_b   1.000
_cell.length_c   1.000
_cell.angle_alpha   90.00
_cell.angle_beta   90.00
_cell.angle_gamma   90.00
#
_symmetry.space_group_name_H-M   'P 1'
#
loop_
_entity.id
_entity.type
_entity.pdbx_description
1 polymer ?
#
loop_
_entity_poly.entity_id
_entity_poly.type
_entity_poly.pdbx_seq_one_letter_code
_entity_poly.pdbx_strand_id
1 'polypeptide(L)' 'SDRKLLERLNGLIKECARDPFHGTGKPEPLRGALSGWWSRRITQEHRLVYRPSEAGLLIAQCRYHY' A
#
# COMPACT_ATOMS: atom_id res chain seq x y z
N SER A 1 17.55 7.28 10.39
CA SER A 1 16.21 7.03 9.85
C SER A 1 16.26 7.05 8.34
N ASP A 2 15.68 6.05 7.66
CA ASP A 2 15.92 5.80 6.23
C ASP A 2 15.04 6.67 5.32
N ARG A 3 15.59 7.79 4.85
CA ARG A 3 14.88 8.76 4.00
C ARG A 3 14.38 8.15 2.68
N LYS A 4 15.14 7.21 2.11
CA LYS A 4 14.78 6.55 0.85
C LYS A 4 13.50 5.73 1.00
N LEU A 5 13.31 5.08 2.15
CA LEU A 5 12.10 4.32 2.43
C LEU A 5 10.87 5.24 2.50
N LEU A 6 11.00 6.39 3.16
CA LEU A 6 9.93 7.39 3.27
C LEU A 6 9.56 7.96 1.89
N GLU A 7 10.54 8.31 1.07
CA GLU A 7 10.33 8.80 -0.30
C GLU A 7 9.57 7.76 -1.14
N ARG A 8 9.94 6.49 -1.05
CA ARG A 8 9.27 5.38 -1.76
C ARG A 8 7.84 5.16 -1.27
N LEU A 9 7.61 5.18 0.05
CA LEU A 9 6.27 5.06 0.63
C LEU A 9 5.36 6.20 0.17
N ASN A 10 5.84 7.45 0.21
CA ASN A 10 5.08 8.60 -0.26
C ASN A 10 4.75 8.52 -1.75
N GLY A 11 5.66 7.98 -2.55
CA GLY A 11 5.41 7.68 -3.96
C GLY A 11 4.28 6.67 -4.15
N LEU A 12 4.31 5.57 -3.40
CA LEU A 12 3.25 4.54 -3.43
C LEU A 12 1.90 5.10 -3.01
N ILE A 13 1.81 5.89 -1.93
CA ILE A 13 0.55 6.48 -1.46
C ILE A 13 -0.06 7.38 -2.55
N LYS A 14 0.75 8.23 -3.18
CA LYS A 14 0.30 9.10 -4.28
C LYS A 14 -0.14 8.32 -5.52
N GLU A 15 0.47 7.18 -5.80
CA GLU A 15 0.05 6.29 -6.88
C GLU A 15 -1.27 5.59 -6.53
N CYS A 16 -1.39 5.02 -5.33
CA CYS A 16 -2.61 4.36 -4.86
C CYS A 16 -3.84 5.28 -4.87
N ALA A 17 -3.66 6.58 -4.62
CA ALA A 17 -4.74 7.56 -4.67
C ALA A 17 -5.27 7.81 -6.10
N ARG A 18 -4.47 7.51 -7.14
CA ARG A 18 -4.81 7.75 -8.55
C ARG A 18 -5.22 6.47 -9.28
N ASP A 19 -4.45 5.40 -9.08
CA ASP A 19 -4.72 4.06 -9.63
C ASP A 19 -4.54 3.02 -8.52
N PRO A 20 -5.60 2.73 -7.76
CA PRO A 20 -5.47 1.93 -6.56
C PRO A 20 -5.19 0.45 -6.82
N PHE A 21 -5.43 -0.08 -8.00
CA PHE A 21 -5.37 -1.52 -8.26
C PHE A 21 -4.23 -1.94 -9.19
N HIS A 22 -3.52 -0.98 -9.79
CA HIS A 22 -2.36 -1.23 -10.66
C HIS A 22 -1.17 -0.34 -10.31
N GLY A 23 -0.04 -0.59 -10.97
CA GLY A 23 1.18 0.19 -10.82
C GLY A 23 2.27 -0.51 -10.01
N THR A 24 3.11 0.30 -9.37
CA THR A 24 4.33 -0.15 -8.71
C THR A 24 4.04 -0.91 -7.41
N GLY A 25 5.02 -1.71 -6.98
CA GLY A 25 4.90 -2.49 -5.74
C GLY A 25 3.99 -3.71 -5.88
N LYS A 26 3.61 -4.13 -7.09
CA LYS A 26 2.81 -5.34 -7.36
C LYS A 26 1.54 -5.40 -6.48
N PRO A 27 0.51 -4.61 -6.81
CA PRO A 27 -0.73 -4.58 -6.05
C PRO A 27 -1.37 -5.96 -6.02
N GLU A 28 -1.68 -6.45 -4.81
CA GLU A 28 -2.28 -7.76 -4.60
C GLU A 28 -3.53 -7.61 -3.70
N PRO A 29 -4.72 -8.07 -4.13
CA PRO A 29 -5.91 -8.03 -3.29
C PRO A 29 -5.78 -9.03 -2.14
N LEU A 30 -6.10 -8.58 -0.93
CA LEU A 30 -6.14 -9.43 0.25
C LEU A 30 -7.47 -10.19 0.33
N ARG A 31 -7.47 -11.30 1.07
CA ARG A 31 -8.59 -12.25 1.14
C ARG A 31 -9.08 -12.44 2.59
N GLY A 32 -10.22 -13.12 2.75
CA GLY A 32 -10.78 -13.44 4.06
C GLY A 32 -11.25 -12.20 4.81
N ALA A 33 -10.86 -12.06 6.07
CA ALA A 33 -11.21 -10.89 6.90
C ALA A 33 -10.68 -9.55 6.35
N LEU A 34 -9.67 -9.60 5.47
CA LEU A 34 -9.12 -8.42 4.80
C LEU A 34 -9.63 -8.27 3.36
N SER A 35 -10.72 -8.94 2.98
CA SER A 35 -11.32 -8.75 1.65
C SER A 35 -11.66 -7.27 1.42
N GLY A 36 -11.29 -6.76 0.25
CA GLY A 36 -11.40 -5.34 -0.10
C GLY A 36 -10.18 -4.50 0.28
N TRP A 37 -9.25 -5.03 1.09
CA TRP A 37 -7.93 -4.43 1.27
C TRP A 37 -6.94 -4.91 0.20
N TRP A 38 -5.90 -4.12 0.01
CA TRP A 38 -4.86 -4.33 -0.98
C TRP A 38 -3.49 -4.17 -0.33
N SER A 39 -2.51 -4.89 -0.86
CA SER A 39 -1.12 -4.84 -0.43
C SER A 39 -0.20 -4.44 -1.57
N ARG A 40 0.74 -3.54 -1.30
CA ARG A 40 1.87 -3.20 -2.19
C ARG A 40 3.19 -3.35 -1.47
N ARG A 41 4.23 -3.75 -2.21
CA ARG A 41 5.62 -3.88 -1.75
C ARG A 41 6.27 -2.51 -1.61
N ILE A 42 6.58 -2.11 -0.38
CA ILE A 42 7.47 -0.98 -0.10
C ILE A 42 8.92 -1.45 -0.32
N THR A 43 9.28 -2.57 0.32
CA THR A 43 10.55 -3.28 0.14
C THR A 43 10.26 -4.77 -0.05
N GLN A 44 11.29 -5.63 -0.03
CA GLN A 44 11.07 -7.08 0.01
C GLN A 44 10.30 -7.48 1.28
N GLU A 45 10.60 -6.81 2.41
CA GLU A 45 10.07 -7.11 3.75
C GLU A 45 8.85 -6.26 4.16
N HIS A 46 8.69 -5.05 3.65
CA HIS A 46 7.63 -4.15 4.14
C HIS A 46 6.49 -4.01 3.13
N ARG A 47 5.26 -3.98 3.65
CA ARG A 47 4.05 -3.78 2.87
C ARG A 47 3.30 -2.50 3.25
N LEU A 48 2.74 -1.86 2.23
CA LEU A 48 1.68 -0.88 2.35
C LEU A 48 0.36 -1.62 2.21
N VAL A 49 -0.43 -1.66 3.27
CA VAL A 49 -1.78 -2.23 3.25
C VAL A 49 -2.80 -1.10 3.31
N TYR A 50 -3.66 -1.05 2.31
CA TYR A 50 -4.59 0.05 2.09
C TYR A 50 -5.93 -0.40 1.51
N ARG A 51 -6.92 0.48 1.58
CA ARG A 51 -8.23 0.30 0.95
C ARG A 51 -8.74 1.63 0.39
N PRO A 52 -9.10 1.72 -0.89
CA PRO A 52 -9.79 2.89 -1.43
C PRO A 52 -11.16 3.06 -0.78
N SER A 53 -11.54 4.31 -0.52
CA SER A 53 -12.86 4.70 -0.03
C SER A 53 -13.32 5.96 -0.75
N GLU A 54 -14.59 6.34 -0.56
CA GLU A 54 -15.14 7.56 -1.17
C GLU A 54 -14.41 8.84 -0.72
N ALA A 55 -13.84 8.82 0.50
CA ALA A 55 -13.10 9.95 1.06
C ALA A 55 -11.59 9.91 0.75
N GLY A 56 -11.10 8.89 0.04
CA GLY A 56 -9.69 8.76 -0.34
C GLY A 56 -9.11 7.38 -0.07
N LEU A 57 -7.97 7.33 0.65
CA LEU A 57 -7.20 6.11 0.85
C LEU A 57 -7.07 5.80 2.35
N LEU A 58 -7.66 4.69 2.80
CA LEU A 58 -7.45 4.18 4.15
C LEU A 58 -6.15 3.37 4.18
N ILE A 59 -5.27 3.64 5.15
CA ILE A 59 -3.99 2.96 5.32
C ILE A 59 -4.00 2.22 6.66
N ALA A 60 -3.82 0.91 6.63
CA ALA A 60 -3.78 0.07 7.83
C ALA A 60 -2.36 -0.21 8.32
N GLN A 61 -1.40 -0.35 7.39
CA GLN A 61 -0.02 -0.74 7.72
C GLN A 61 0.96 -0.21 6.67
N CYS A 62 2.16 0.19 7.11
CA CYS A 62 3.27 0.64 6.26
C CYS A 62 4.62 -0.03 6.60
N ARG A 63 4.63 -1.08 7.42
CA ARG A 63 5.85 -1.74 7.91
C ARG A 63 5.58 -3.22 8.21
N TYR A 64 6.61 -4.03 7.98
CA TYR A 64 6.60 -5.49 8.10
C TYR A 64 5.57 -6.17 7.17
N HIS A 65 5.58 -7.50 7.17
CA HIS A 65 4.52 -8.29 6.56
C HIS A 65 3.52 -8.72 7.63
N TYR A 66 2.29 -8.99 7.19
CA TYR A 66 1.32 -9.78 7.96
C TYR A 66 1.71 -11.26 7.97
#